data_AF-A0A1T3CUF6-F1
#
_entry.id   AF-A0A1T3CUF6-F1
#
_cell.length_a   1.000
_cell.length_b   1.000
_cell.length_c   1.000
_cell.angle_alpha   90.00
_cell.angle_beta   90.00
_cell.angle_gamma   90.00
#
_symmetry.space_group_name_H-M   'P 1'
#
loop_
_entity.id
_entity.type
_entity.pdbx_description
1 polymer ?
#
loop_
_entity_poly.entity_id
_entity_poly.type
_entity_poly.pdbx_seq_one_letter_code
_entity_poly.pdbx_strand_id
1 'polypeptide(L)'
;MGTVLTATHRIGDESLLITLLVLALGELALSLIMNDRESTEHDRHLSQSPPGLKYFNEARKRLGFLQFSPSLAIVHIEAMTSLYYAACFRHMDSWRMSVKARQHDWESGEGDLLKRAFWHCVAMEVGNHLELNLPYSSLMDLEQIVPLPTFSGSFRYLSQQLDHVSNFEHHYAALIALRRICRAFHEAMNHETSHSANPKAISSVVQYHANQLERWKSILPPALQWDDARSALVDGELLFGSDISDKSEEAARRKYVRDVQTALLRTRYYYAQYMIYRPLIYKVLHFPKSITTDDVYGVSCCLKQNLHLAMKLIVFTIATATFASALSPQSTDANPPQTLDRVWSGVKQSGSGFTSVTGTFTVPKGGKSFGPSIWVGIDGSTECPGGGPLQTGVRLTGNGTAFGWFEWVPLSAPVFENFEVGEGDDIRMTIYAYGPFNGSAILDNLSTGQTVSHTFNSTDAPSDAPLCQKSVEWIVEDYNNSGGNDTGIVASPDYGTITIRNASAQGSAGRITPAGGELIELFDTRTSTVLSQCSTGEEEVICKYVGPPTDN
;
A
#
# COMPACT_ATOMS: atom_id res chain seq x y z
N MET A 1 -4.50 9.04 -13.72
CA MET A 1 -3.09 8.92 -13.27
C MET A 1 -2.41 10.26 -12.96
N GLY A 2 -2.87 11.40 -13.51
CA GLY A 2 -2.42 12.74 -13.09
C GLY A 2 -3.00 13.22 -11.74
N THR A 3 -4.11 12.63 -11.30
CA THR A 3 -4.90 13.04 -10.12
C THR A 3 -4.28 12.68 -8.76
N VAL A 4 -3.31 11.77 -8.71
CA VAL A 4 -2.58 11.45 -7.47
C VAL A 4 -1.59 12.57 -7.08
N LEU A 5 -1.21 13.43 -8.04
CA LEU A 5 -0.23 14.49 -7.83
C LEU A 5 -0.85 15.82 -7.38
N THR A 6 -2.18 15.99 -7.49
CA THR A 6 -2.84 17.30 -7.28
C THR A 6 -3.74 17.36 -6.04
N ALA A 7 -4.20 16.23 -5.50
CA ALA A 7 -5.06 16.22 -4.33
C ALA A 7 -4.36 16.83 -3.09
N THR A 8 -5.02 17.83 -2.49
CA THR A 8 -4.69 18.45 -1.21
C THR A 8 -4.90 17.49 -0.04
N HIS A 9 -4.19 16.35 -0.04
CA HIS A 9 -4.07 15.55 1.17
C HIS A 9 -3.33 16.35 2.23
N ARG A 10 -3.80 16.26 3.48
CA ARG A 10 -3.10 16.80 4.64
C ARG A 10 -1.64 16.39 4.54
N ILE A 11 -0.80 17.39 4.66
CA ILE A 11 0.63 17.24 4.73
C ILE A 11 0.93 16.23 5.87
N GLY A 12 1.30 14.99 5.52
CA GLY A 12 1.53 13.90 6.49
C GLY A 12 0.53 12.73 6.48
N ASP A 13 -0.29 12.52 5.45
CA ASP A 13 -1.08 11.28 5.30
C ASP A 13 -0.18 10.07 4.95
N GLU A 14 -0.05 9.13 5.88
CA GLU A 14 0.78 7.93 5.76
C GLU A 14 0.30 6.99 4.64
N SER A 15 -1.02 6.86 4.42
CA SER A 15 -1.59 5.96 3.42
C SER A 15 -1.33 6.45 2.00
N LEU A 16 -1.43 7.76 1.78
CA LEU A 16 -1.06 8.37 0.50
C LEU A 16 0.44 8.18 0.20
N LEU A 17 1.28 8.39 1.21
CA LEU A 17 2.73 8.24 1.06
C LEU A 17 3.13 6.81 0.67
N ILE A 18 2.54 5.81 1.33
CA ILE A 18 2.70 4.41 0.96
C ILE A 18 2.27 4.21 -0.50
N THR A 19 1.09 4.70 -0.88
CA THR A 19 0.56 4.54 -2.25
C THR A 19 1.48 5.16 -3.30
N LEU A 20 1.94 6.39 -3.09
CA LEU A 20 2.88 7.08 -3.99
C LEU A 20 4.18 6.30 -4.15
N LEU A 21 4.71 5.76 -3.05
CA LEU A 21 5.95 4.98 -3.08
C LEU A 21 5.74 3.62 -3.76
N VAL A 22 4.59 2.95 -3.57
CA VAL A 22 4.24 1.72 -4.29
C VAL A 22 4.20 1.99 -5.79
N LEU A 23 3.57 3.09 -6.22
CA LEU A 23 3.49 3.47 -7.63
C LEU A 23 4.88 3.80 -8.21
N ALA A 24 5.72 4.52 -7.45
CA ALA A 24 7.08 4.85 -7.87
C ALA A 24 7.92 3.58 -8.09
N LEU A 25 7.85 2.62 -7.16
CA LEU A 25 8.54 1.34 -7.26
C LEU A 25 7.94 0.43 -8.35
N GLY A 26 6.63 0.50 -8.55
CA GLY A 26 5.92 -0.23 -9.61
C GLY A 26 6.31 0.21 -11.02
N GLU A 27 6.37 1.53 -11.29
CA GLU A 27 6.88 2.04 -12.57
C GLU A 27 8.34 1.62 -12.80
N LEU A 28 9.15 1.63 -11.74
CA LEU A 28 10.54 1.18 -11.81
C LEU A 28 10.62 -0.31 -12.16
N ALA A 29 9.86 -1.17 -11.48
CA ALA A 29 9.77 -2.59 -11.80
C ALA A 29 9.34 -2.85 -13.26
N LEU A 30 8.31 -2.14 -13.75
CA LEU A 30 7.80 -2.30 -15.12
C LEU A 30 8.81 -1.87 -16.18
N SER A 31 9.50 -0.74 -15.97
CA SER A 31 10.50 -0.23 -16.91
C SER A 31 11.63 -1.21 -17.17
N LEU A 32 11.96 -2.01 -16.17
CA LEU A 32 13.04 -2.98 -16.23
C LEU A 32 12.62 -4.26 -16.96
N ILE A 33 11.33 -4.60 -16.94
CA ILE A 33 10.75 -5.72 -17.69
C ILE A 33 10.62 -5.37 -19.18
N MET A 34 10.22 -4.13 -19.50
CA MET A 34 9.98 -3.72 -20.89
C MET A 34 11.28 -3.49 -21.67
N ASN A 35 12.32 -2.98 -21.02
CA ASN A 35 13.64 -2.78 -21.65
C ASN A 35 14.36 -4.08 -22.05
N ASP A 36 13.93 -5.24 -21.54
CA ASP A 36 14.49 -6.56 -21.91
C ASP A 36 13.82 -7.12 -23.19
N ARG A 37 12.67 -6.57 -23.61
CA ARG A 37 11.89 -7.05 -24.77
C ARG A 37 12.14 -6.27 -26.06
N GLU A 38 12.58 -5.01 -25.99
CA GLU A 38 12.80 -4.14 -27.15
C GLU A 38 14.27 -3.66 -27.19
N SER A 39 15.18 -4.54 -27.60
CA SER A 39 16.57 -4.15 -27.89
C SER A 39 16.76 -3.82 -29.37
N THR A 40 16.35 -2.61 -29.76
CA THR A 40 16.94 -1.93 -30.93
C THR A 40 17.77 -0.76 -30.42
N GLU A 41 19.07 -0.76 -30.75
CA GLU A 41 20.13 0.13 -30.25
C GLU A 41 19.91 1.65 -30.41
N HIS A 42 18.80 2.09 -31.00
CA HIS A 42 18.57 3.49 -31.35
C HIS A 42 17.89 4.34 -30.26
N ASP A 43 17.26 3.73 -29.25
CA ASP A 43 16.50 4.46 -28.21
C ASP A 43 17.18 4.55 -26.84
N ARG A 44 18.51 4.36 -26.77
CA ARG A 44 19.31 4.71 -25.58
C ARG A 44 19.47 6.23 -25.37
N HIS A 45 18.51 7.02 -25.85
CA HIS A 45 18.37 8.39 -25.37
C HIS A 45 17.83 8.33 -23.94
N LEU A 46 18.76 8.44 -22.99
CA LEU A 46 18.52 8.69 -21.58
C LEU A 46 17.42 9.75 -21.41
N SER A 47 16.17 9.31 -21.19
CA SER A 47 15.22 10.12 -20.46
C SER A 47 15.90 10.48 -19.15
N GLN A 48 16.20 11.76 -18.93
CA GLN A 48 17.04 12.27 -17.84
C GLN A 48 16.46 12.04 -16.43
N SER A 49 15.33 11.32 -16.31
CA SER A 49 14.62 11.11 -15.06
C SER A 49 14.35 9.61 -14.83
N PRO A 50 14.70 9.06 -13.65
CA PRO A 50 14.36 7.69 -13.31
C PRO A 50 12.83 7.43 -13.39
N PRO A 51 12.41 6.21 -13.78
CA PRO A 51 11.00 5.80 -13.77
C PRO A 51 10.35 6.02 -12.39
N GLY A 52 9.08 6.41 -12.33
CA GLY A 52 8.39 6.69 -11.06
C GLY A 52 8.77 8.00 -10.38
N LEU A 53 9.70 8.81 -10.93
CA LEU A 53 10.25 10.00 -10.25
C LEU A 53 9.18 11.02 -9.88
N LYS A 54 8.12 11.17 -10.69
CA LYS A 54 6.99 12.06 -10.42
C LYS A 54 6.30 11.71 -9.09
N TYR A 55 6.02 10.42 -8.86
CA TYR A 55 5.38 9.93 -7.65
C TYR A 55 6.34 10.02 -6.46
N PHE A 56 7.60 9.66 -6.67
CA PHE A 56 8.61 9.74 -5.63
C PHE A 56 8.86 11.19 -5.16
N ASN A 57 8.91 12.15 -6.09
CA ASN A 57 9.06 13.56 -5.73
C ASN A 57 7.87 14.07 -4.93
N GLU A 58 6.66 13.62 -5.25
CA GLU A 58 5.46 14.01 -4.53
C GLU A 58 5.39 13.41 -3.12
N ALA A 59 5.83 12.16 -2.98
CA ALA A 59 6.02 11.52 -1.67
C ALA A 59 7.07 12.28 -0.85
N ARG A 60 8.21 12.59 -1.46
CA ARG A 60 9.33 13.29 -0.79
C ARG A 60 8.94 14.68 -0.26
N LYS A 61 8.07 15.43 -0.96
CA LYS A 61 7.55 16.73 -0.47
C LYS A 61 6.78 16.60 0.85
N ARG A 62 6.12 15.46 1.09
CA ARG A 62 5.26 15.20 2.27
C ARG A 62 6.00 14.47 3.39
N LEU A 63 7.09 13.76 3.07
CA LEU A 63 7.87 12.96 4.02
C LEU A 63 8.41 13.78 5.21
N GLY A 64 8.78 15.04 4.99
CA GLY A 64 9.36 15.91 6.02
C GLY A 64 8.44 16.17 7.23
N PHE A 65 7.13 15.94 7.09
CA PHE A 65 6.14 16.23 8.13
C PHE A 65 5.83 15.04 9.02
N LEU A 66 6.38 13.86 8.71
CA LEU A 66 6.17 12.62 9.46
C LEU A 66 7.30 12.29 10.46
N GLN A 67 8.34 13.13 10.56
CA GLN A 67 9.60 12.80 11.24
C GLN A 67 9.53 12.50 12.75
N PHE A 68 8.36 12.53 13.39
CA PHE A 68 8.21 12.41 14.85
C PHE A 68 7.16 11.40 15.34
N SER A 69 6.39 10.75 14.46
CA SER A 69 5.38 9.76 14.87
C SER A 69 5.95 8.32 14.82
N PRO A 70 5.87 7.53 15.90
CA PRO A 70 6.31 6.14 15.88
C PRO A 70 5.18 5.23 15.40
N SER A 71 4.97 5.14 14.08
CA SER A 71 3.98 4.24 13.46
C SER A 71 4.67 3.19 12.58
N LEU A 72 4.07 1.99 12.48
CA LEU A 72 4.51 0.96 11.51
C LEU A 72 4.50 1.49 10.08
N ALA A 73 3.53 2.34 9.74
CA ALA A 73 3.41 2.95 8.42
C ALA A 73 4.61 3.84 8.08
N ILE A 74 5.13 4.62 9.04
CA ILE A 74 6.35 5.42 8.83
C ILE A 74 7.56 4.54 8.56
N VAL A 75 7.71 3.42 9.28
CA VAL A 75 8.80 2.46 9.02
C VAL A 75 8.71 1.89 7.60
N HIS A 76 7.50 1.58 7.13
CA HIS A 76 7.28 1.15 5.76
C HIS A 76 7.59 2.24 4.73
N ILE A 77 7.15 3.48 4.97
CA ILE A 77 7.43 4.64 4.11
C ILE A 77 8.94 4.87 3.99
N GLU A 78 9.68 4.84 5.11
CA GLU A 78 11.13 5.01 5.15
C GLU A 78 11.85 3.88 4.39
N ALA A 79 11.45 2.62 4.61
CA ALA A 79 12.01 1.48 3.91
C ALA A 79 11.79 1.53 2.39
N MET A 80 10.57 1.89 1.95
CA MET A 80 10.24 2.05 0.53
C MET A 80 10.96 3.24 -0.12
N THR A 81 11.12 4.34 0.64
CA THR A 81 11.91 5.50 0.20
C THR A 81 13.38 5.13 0.03
N SER A 82 13.94 4.41 1.01
CA SER A 82 15.31 3.89 0.96
C SER A 82 15.53 3.03 -0.27
N LEU A 83 14.59 2.15 -0.58
CA LEU A 83 14.64 1.27 -1.74
C LEU A 83 14.62 2.03 -3.07
N TYR A 84 13.73 3.01 -3.22
CA TYR A 84 13.67 3.81 -4.44
C TYR A 84 14.99 4.57 -4.67
N TYR A 85 15.57 5.14 -3.61
CA TYR A 85 16.91 5.74 -3.70
C TYR A 85 17.98 4.73 -4.11
N ALA A 86 17.98 3.52 -3.54
CA ALA A 86 18.94 2.48 -3.90
C ALA A 86 18.85 2.11 -5.38
N ALA A 87 17.63 1.95 -5.89
CA ALA A 87 17.38 1.61 -7.29
C ALA A 87 17.73 2.75 -8.27
N CYS A 88 17.74 4.00 -7.79
CA CYS A 88 18.26 5.16 -8.51
C CYS A 88 19.77 5.38 -8.32
N PHE A 89 20.52 4.39 -7.80
CA PHE A 89 21.96 4.48 -7.50
C PHE A 89 22.34 5.59 -6.49
N ARG A 90 21.38 6.05 -5.69
CA ARG A 90 21.58 7.05 -4.62
C ARG A 90 21.80 6.36 -3.27
N HIS A 91 22.86 5.55 -3.18
CA HIS A 91 23.12 4.68 -2.03
C HIS A 91 23.28 5.44 -0.69
N MET A 92 23.84 6.66 -0.71
CA MET A 92 23.95 7.48 0.51
C MET A 92 22.59 7.95 1.03
N ASP A 93 21.68 8.30 0.14
CA ASP A 93 20.33 8.73 0.52
C ASP A 93 19.49 7.52 0.95
N SER A 94 19.66 6.39 0.26
CA SER A 94 19.08 5.11 0.67
C SER A 94 19.50 4.73 2.10
N TRP A 95 20.79 4.79 2.40
CA TRP A 95 21.33 4.48 3.73
C TRP A 95 20.81 5.44 4.81
N ARG A 96 20.67 6.74 4.52
CA ARG A 96 20.08 7.71 5.45
C ARG A 96 18.62 7.43 5.76
N MET A 97 17.86 6.90 4.80
CA MET A 97 16.45 6.55 4.99
C MET A 97 16.26 5.17 5.62
N SER A 98 17.30 4.32 5.66
CA SER A 98 17.10 2.93 6.10
C SER A 98 16.78 2.76 7.59
N VAL A 99 16.82 3.80 8.43
CA VAL A 99 16.66 3.66 9.89
C VAL A 99 16.19 4.93 10.63
N LYS A 100 14.98 4.90 11.20
CA LYS A 100 14.66 5.36 12.57
C LYS A 100 13.62 4.46 13.27
N ALA A 101 13.87 3.14 13.34
CA ALA A 101 13.04 2.27 14.17
C ALA A 101 13.27 2.61 15.67
N ARG A 102 12.21 3.05 16.37
CA ARG A 102 12.22 3.30 17.81
C ARG A 102 11.72 2.06 18.57
N GLN A 103 12.06 2.00 19.85
CA GLN A 103 11.61 0.94 20.76
C GLN A 103 10.08 0.83 20.78
N HIS A 104 9.57 -0.38 20.59
CA HIS A 104 8.14 -0.69 20.53
C HIS A 104 7.83 -1.94 21.36
N ASP A 105 6.54 -2.21 21.58
CA ASP A 105 6.10 -3.47 22.18
C ASP A 105 6.24 -4.62 21.17
N TRP A 106 7.28 -5.43 21.35
CA TRP A 106 7.63 -6.55 20.45
C TRP A 106 6.72 -7.77 20.59
N GLU A 107 5.93 -7.86 21.67
CA GLU A 107 5.08 -9.02 21.94
C GLU A 107 3.68 -8.90 21.29
N SER A 108 3.32 -7.70 20.85
CA SER A 108 2.07 -7.43 20.14
C SER A 108 2.07 -7.99 18.71
N GLY A 109 0.87 -8.16 18.11
CA GLY A 109 0.72 -8.56 16.71
C GLY A 109 1.33 -7.55 15.72
N GLU A 110 1.22 -6.24 16.03
CA GLU A 110 1.91 -5.17 15.30
C GLU A 110 3.43 -5.26 15.49
N GLY A 111 3.88 -5.64 16.70
CA GLY A 111 5.26 -5.94 17.02
C GLY A 111 5.87 -7.02 16.13
N ASP A 112 5.10 -8.04 15.70
CA ASP A 112 5.59 -9.05 14.74
C ASP A 112 5.86 -8.45 13.35
N LEU A 113 4.99 -7.58 12.85
CA LEU A 113 5.19 -6.89 11.59
C LEU A 113 6.39 -5.95 11.66
N LEU A 114 6.53 -5.24 12.78
CA LEU A 114 7.67 -4.37 13.03
C LEU A 114 8.98 -5.14 13.12
N LYS A 115 8.99 -6.34 13.74
CA LYS A 115 10.15 -7.25 13.70
C LYS A 115 10.54 -7.60 12.26
N ARG A 116 9.57 -7.92 11.39
CA ARG A 116 9.84 -8.24 9.97
C ARG A 116 10.48 -7.06 9.23
N ALA A 117 9.96 -5.85 9.44
CA ALA A 117 10.51 -4.63 8.86
C ALA A 117 11.91 -4.30 9.42
N PHE A 118 12.10 -4.45 10.74
CA PHE A 118 13.38 -4.27 11.42
C PHE A 118 14.47 -5.17 10.83
N TRP A 119 14.22 -6.48 10.76
CA TRP A 119 15.19 -7.44 10.25
C TRP A 119 15.49 -7.26 8.76
N HIS A 120 14.53 -6.71 7.99
CA HIS A 120 14.79 -6.27 6.61
C HIS A 120 15.76 -5.08 6.57
N CYS A 121 15.52 -4.03 7.35
CA CYS A 121 16.41 -2.86 7.42
C CYS A 121 17.82 -3.25 7.88
N VAL A 122 17.92 -4.13 8.89
CA VAL A 122 19.19 -4.69 9.39
C VAL A 122 19.95 -5.46 8.29
N ALA A 123 19.23 -6.18 7.43
CA ALA A 123 19.82 -6.86 6.28
C ALA A 123 20.32 -5.86 5.21
N MET A 124 19.57 -4.78 4.95
CA MET A 124 20.00 -3.72 4.01
C MET A 124 21.23 -2.99 4.52
N GLU A 125 21.24 -2.64 5.80
CA GLU A 125 22.32 -1.90 6.42
C GLU A 125 23.63 -2.68 6.41
N VAL A 126 23.59 -3.98 6.72
CA VAL A 126 24.78 -4.82 6.56
C VAL A 126 25.20 -4.95 5.10
N GLY A 127 24.28 -5.05 4.16
CA GLY A 127 24.62 -5.02 2.74
C GLY A 127 25.40 -3.75 2.38
N ASN A 128 24.90 -2.59 2.82
CA ASN A 128 25.54 -1.28 2.60
C ASN A 128 26.92 -1.20 3.27
N HIS A 129 27.06 -1.69 4.50
CA HIS A 129 28.35 -1.73 5.19
C HIS A 129 29.36 -2.60 4.45
N LEU A 130 28.99 -3.81 4.05
CA LEU A 130 29.94 -4.75 3.48
C LEU A 130 30.45 -4.33 2.09
N GLU A 131 29.70 -3.50 1.36
CA GLU A 131 30.00 -3.15 -0.03
C GLU A 131 30.50 -1.72 -0.22
N LEU A 132 29.92 -0.79 0.54
CA LEU A 132 30.27 0.62 0.48
C LEU A 132 31.09 1.07 1.69
N ASN A 133 31.34 0.17 2.64
CA ASN A 133 32.01 0.46 3.90
C ASN A 133 31.35 1.60 4.68
N LEU A 134 30.02 1.72 4.57
CA LEU A 134 29.24 2.71 5.31
C LEU A 134 29.20 2.33 6.80
N PRO A 135 29.29 3.30 7.72
CA PRO A 135 29.21 3.02 9.13
C PRO A 135 27.85 2.44 9.51
N TYR A 136 27.81 1.63 10.56
CA TYR A 136 26.55 1.21 11.15
C TYR A 136 25.88 2.41 11.84
N SER A 137 24.58 2.52 11.65
CA SER A 137 23.67 3.39 12.39
C SER A 137 23.28 2.76 13.72
N SER A 138 22.54 3.52 14.54
CA SER A 138 22.01 3.05 15.82
C SER A 138 20.96 1.94 15.70
N LEU A 139 20.53 1.54 14.49
CA LEU A 139 19.70 0.34 14.32
C LEU A 139 20.41 -0.91 14.85
N MET A 140 21.72 -0.97 14.63
CA MET A 140 22.52 -2.13 14.97
C MET A 140 22.63 -2.34 16.49
N ASP A 141 22.40 -1.30 17.29
CA ASP A 141 22.30 -1.40 18.74
C ASP A 141 21.08 -2.23 19.18
N LEU A 142 20.03 -2.23 18.36
CA LEU A 142 18.79 -2.98 18.61
C LEU A 142 18.87 -4.44 18.14
N GLU A 143 19.90 -4.84 17.37
CA GLU A 143 20.04 -6.19 16.78
C GLU A 143 19.99 -7.30 17.84
N GLN A 144 20.51 -7.05 19.04
CA GLN A 144 20.51 -8.02 20.14
C GLN A 144 19.24 -8.02 20.98
N ILE A 145 18.42 -6.96 20.85
CA ILE A 145 17.25 -6.71 21.69
C ILE A 145 15.97 -7.15 20.98
N VAL A 146 15.89 -6.94 19.67
CA VAL A 146 14.69 -7.26 18.88
C VAL A 146 14.63 -8.76 18.63
N PRO A 147 13.55 -9.45 19.06
CA PRO A 147 13.40 -10.87 18.81
C PRO A 147 13.22 -11.17 17.31
N LEU A 148 13.46 -12.42 16.92
CA LEU A 148 13.12 -12.87 15.57
C LEU A 148 11.59 -12.79 15.36
N PRO A 149 11.11 -12.53 14.13
CA PRO A 149 9.69 -12.59 13.82
C PRO A 149 9.17 -13.99 14.12
N THR A 150 8.06 -14.06 14.85
CA THR A 150 7.43 -15.31 15.29
C THR A 150 6.37 -15.78 14.32
N PHE A 151 5.97 -14.92 13.36
CA PHE A 151 4.93 -15.20 12.37
C PHE A 151 3.59 -15.65 13.00
N SER A 152 3.38 -15.31 14.27
CA SER A 152 2.31 -15.81 15.13
C SER A 152 1.15 -14.83 15.29
N GLY A 153 1.03 -13.85 14.39
CA GLY A 153 0.05 -12.76 14.48
C GLY A 153 -1.34 -13.13 13.97
N SER A 154 -2.37 -12.81 14.76
CA SER A 154 -3.80 -13.02 14.49
C SER A 154 -4.38 -12.10 13.41
N PHE A 155 -3.72 -11.92 12.25
CA PHE A 155 -4.25 -11.11 11.14
C PHE A 155 -4.78 -12.00 10.01
N ARG A 156 -6.05 -12.40 10.09
CA ARG A 156 -6.82 -13.19 9.09
C ARG A 156 -6.30 -14.63 8.83
N TYR A 157 -7.25 -15.55 8.68
CA TYR A 157 -7.04 -16.96 8.30
C TYR A 157 -6.19 -17.13 7.02
N LEU A 158 -6.29 -16.18 6.09
CA LEU A 158 -5.50 -16.12 4.86
C LEU A 158 -3.99 -15.89 5.10
N SER A 159 -3.58 -15.06 6.07
CA SER A 159 -2.16 -14.83 6.35
C SER A 159 -1.50 -16.05 7.00
N GLN A 160 -2.22 -16.80 7.83
CA GLN A 160 -1.70 -18.01 8.47
C GLN A 160 -1.55 -19.14 7.44
N GLN A 161 -2.48 -19.28 6.50
CA GLN A 161 -2.32 -20.16 5.34
C GLN A 161 -1.22 -19.69 4.39
N LEU A 162 -1.09 -18.38 4.12
CA LEU A 162 -0.01 -17.82 3.30
C LEU A 162 1.37 -17.95 3.97
N ASP A 163 1.48 -17.77 5.28
CA ASP A 163 2.73 -17.89 6.05
C ASP A 163 3.21 -19.36 6.10
N HIS A 164 2.29 -20.32 6.28
CA HIS A 164 2.62 -21.75 6.16
C HIS A 164 2.99 -22.18 4.73
N VAL A 165 2.36 -21.60 3.70
CA VAL A 165 2.61 -21.99 2.31
C VAL A 165 3.87 -21.32 1.72
N SER A 166 4.16 -20.10 2.12
CA SER A 166 5.29 -19.28 1.63
C SER A 166 6.64 -19.65 2.23
N ASN A 167 6.66 -20.39 3.35
CA ASN A 167 7.87 -20.74 4.11
C ASN A 167 8.69 -19.50 4.54
N PHE A 168 8.03 -18.39 4.90
CA PHE A 168 8.73 -17.16 5.29
C PHE A 168 9.73 -17.39 6.44
N GLU A 169 9.39 -18.19 7.45
CA GLU A 169 10.30 -18.54 8.54
C GLU A 169 11.65 -19.08 8.02
N HIS A 170 11.58 -20.02 7.07
CA HIS A 170 12.75 -20.62 6.45
C HIS A 170 13.50 -19.62 5.57
N HIS A 171 12.79 -18.73 4.87
CA HIS A 171 13.42 -17.66 4.10
C HIS A 171 14.22 -16.70 4.98
N TYR A 172 13.62 -16.23 6.08
CA TYR A 172 14.31 -15.35 7.04
C TYR A 172 15.48 -16.05 7.72
N ALA A 173 15.33 -17.31 8.12
CA ALA A 173 16.43 -18.11 8.65
C ALA A 173 17.59 -18.24 7.65
N ALA A 174 17.27 -18.50 6.37
CA ALA A 174 18.25 -18.56 5.29
C ALA A 174 18.98 -17.23 5.08
N LEU A 175 18.26 -16.09 5.10
CA LEU A 175 18.84 -14.75 5.01
C LEU A 175 19.80 -14.45 6.18
N ILE A 176 19.41 -14.81 7.41
CA ILE A 176 20.25 -14.62 8.60
C ILE A 176 21.53 -15.45 8.47
N ALA A 177 21.42 -16.72 8.09
CA ALA A 177 22.57 -17.60 7.89
C ALA A 177 23.53 -17.06 6.81
N LEU A 178 22.98 -16.59 5.68
CA LEU A 178 23.78 -16.00 4.59
C LEU A 178 24.52 -14.74 5.05
N ARG A 179 23.84 -13.87 5.82
CA ARG A 179 24.43 -12.64 6.36
C ARG A 179 25.58 -12.93 7.31
N ARG A 180 25.48 -13.98 8.13
CA ARG A 180 26.58 -14.42 9.02
C ARG A 180 27.81 -14.86 8.23
N ILE A 181 27.62 -15.58 7.12
CA ILE A 181 28.72 -15.97 6.22
C ILE A 181 29.41 -14.72 5.64
N CYS A 182 28.63 -13.74 5.18
CA CYS A 182 29.18 -12.51 4.60
C CYS A 182 29.93 -11.66 5.63
N ARG A 183 29.41 -11.54 6.87
CA ARG A 183 30.07 -10.82 7.97
C ARG A 183 31.38 -11.51 8.37
N ALA A 184 31.36 -12.83 8.57
CA ALA A 184 32.55 -13.61 8.90
C ALA A 184 33.65 -13.49 7.83
N PHE A 185 33.25 -13.51 6.55
CA PHE A 185 34.18 -13.27 5.45
C PHE A 185 34.83 -11.89 5.53
N HIS A 186 34.03 -10.84 5.75
CA HIS A 186 34.52 -9.47 5.82
C HIS A 186 35.47 -9.25 7.02
N GLU A 187 35.14 -9.81 8.19
CA GLU A 187 36.01 -9.78 9.37
C GLU A 187 37.35 -10.50 9.11
N ALA A 188 37.30 -11.70 8.51
CA ALA A 188 38.50 -12.45 8.14
C ALA A 188 39.35 -11.69 7.11
N MET A 189 38.73 -11.10 6.09
CA MET A 189 39.43 -10.30 5.08
C MET A 189 40.07 -9.04 5.67
N ASN A 190 39.37 -8.32 6.55
CA ASN A 190 39.92 -7.14 7.20
C ASN A 190 41.13 -7.50 8.06
N HIS A 191 41.09 -8.61 8.79
CA HIS A 191 42.22 -9.13 9.54
C HIS A 191 43.43 -9.47 8.65
N GLU A 192 43.21 -10.09 7.48
CA GLU A 192 44.31 -10.39 6.55
C GLU A 192 44.89 -9.14 5.87
N THR A 193 44.08 -8.12 5.62
CA THR A 193 44.56 -6.87 5.00
C THR A 193 45.32 -5.96 5.97
N SER A 194 45.01 -6.01 7.27
CA SER A 194 45.68 -5.18 8.28
C SER A 194 47.11 -5.64 8.62
N HIS A 195 47.40 -6.94 8.48
CA HIS A 195 48.68 -7.56 8.85
C HIS A 195 49.63 -7.82 7.67
N SER A 196 49.53 -7.01 6.61
CA SER A 196 50.15 -7.17 5.28
C SER A 196 49.45 -8.22 4.40
N ALA A 197 48.98 -7.78 3.23
CA ALA A 197 48.17 -8.59 2.32
C ALA A 197 48.96 -9.81 1.78
N ASN A 198 48.90 -10.94 2.49
CA ASN A 198 49.50 -12.19 2.07
C ASN A 198 48.64 -12.84 0.96
N PRO A 199 49.16 -12.98 -0.28
CA PRO A 199 48.37 -13.49 -1.40
C PRO A 199 47.87 -14.93 -1.22
N LYS A 200 48.58 -15.76 -0.43
CA LYS A 200 48.12 -17.13 -0.14
C LYS A 200 46.99 -17.15 0.89
N ALA A 201 47.06 -16.26 1.88
CA ALA A 201 46.02 -16.15 2.90
C ALA A 201 44.70 -15.67 2.29
N ILE A 202 44.75 -14.69 1.38
CA ILE A 202 43.59 -14.23 0.61
C ILE A 202 42.89 -15.40 -0.08
N SER A 203 43.63 -16.24 -0.83
CA SER A 203 43.04 -17.41 -1.50
C SER A 203 42.40 -18.39 -0.52
N SER A 204 43.05 -18.66 0.62
CA SER A 204 42.49 -19.59 1.61
C SER A 204 41.21 -19.07 2.26
N VAL A 205 41.14 -17.78 2.58
CA VAL A 205 39.93 -17.15 3.15
C VAL A 205 38.78 -17.18 2.15
N VAL A 206 39.07 -16.83 0.89
CA VAL A 206 38.09 -16.85 -0.21
C VAL A 206 37.57 -18.27 -0.43
N GLN A 207 38.45 -19.26 -0.55
CA GLN A 207 38.07 -20.66 -0.79
C GLN A 207 37.25 -21.22 0.38
N TYR A 208 37.64 -20.93 1.61
CA TYR A 208 36.89 -21.36 2.80
C TYR A 208 35.46 -20.82 2.78
N HIS A 209 35.28 -19.51 2.56
CA HIS A 209 33.95 -18.89 2.59
C HIS A 209 33.11 -19.23 1.36
N ALA A 210 33.74 -19.42 0.18
CA ALA A 210 33.05 -19.93 -1.01
C ALA A 210 32.45 -21.32 -0.74
N ASN A 211 33.22 -22.22 -0.10
CA ASN A 211 32.70 -23.54 0.28
C ASN A 211 31.56 -23.45 1.31
N GLN A 212 31.62 -22.52 2.27
CA GLN A 212 30.50 -22.29 3.19
C GLN A 212 29.25 -21.78 2.46
N LEU A 213 29.42 -20.91 1.47
CA LEU A 213 28.32 -20.38 0.67
C LEU A 213 27.64 -21.46 -0.19
N GLU A 214 28.42 -22.35 -0.82
CA GLU A 214 27.87 -23.50 -1.56
C GLU A 214 27.14 -24.47 -0.63
N ARG A 215 27.72 -24.75 0.55
CA ARG A 215 27.05 -25.54 1.58
C ARG A 215 25.73 -24.92 2.00
N TRP A 216 25.70 -23.61 2.25
CA TRP A 216 24.48 -22.88 2.58
C TRP A 216 23.39 -23.10 1.54
N LYS A 217 23.71 -23.01 0.24
CA LYS A 217 22.74 -23.24 -0.85
C LYS A 217 22.22 -24.68 -0.83
N SER A 218 23.09 -25.66 -0.58
CA SER A 218 22.73 -27.08 -0.55
C SER A 218 21.81 -27.50 0.60
N ILE A 219 21.85 -26.78 1.73
CA ILE A 219 21.05 -27.08 2.94
C ILE A 219 19.73 -26.30 3.00
N LEU A 220 19.46 -25.44 2.00
CA LEU A 220 18.17 -24.75 1.93
C LEU A 220 17.04 -25.78 1.84
N PRO A 221 15.87 -25.50 2.43
CA PRO A 221 14.70 -26.36 2.25
C PRO A 221 14.35 -26.53 0.77
N PRO A 222 13.84 -27.70 0.34
CA PRO A 222 13.55 -27.96 -1.07
C PRO A 222 12.67 -26.89 -1.74
N ALA A 223 11.76 -26.26 -0.98
CA ALA A 223 10.87 -25.22 -1.46
C ALA A 223 11.57 -23.89 -1.82
N LEU A 224 12.80 -23.68 -1.35
CA LEU A 224 13.60 -22.45 -1.53
C LEU A 224 14.88 -22.72 -2.35
N GLN A 225 15.09 -23.95 -2.82
CA GLN A 225 16.21 -24.29 -3.70
C GLN A 225 15.90 -23.88 -5.15
N TRP A 226 16.94 -23.51 -5.89
CA TRP A 226 16.84 -23.18 -7.32
C TRP A 226 17.88 -23.94 -8.14
N ASP A 227 17.53 -24.21 -9.39
CA ASP A 227 18.41 -24.81 -10.38
C ASP A 227 19.00 -23.71 -11.29
N ASP A 228 20.32 -23.70 -11.43
CA ASP A 228 21.02 -22.74 -12.29
C ASP A 228 20.97 -23.14 -13.77
N ALA A 229 20.74 -24.42 -14.07
CA ALA A 229 20.67 -24.94 -15.45
C ALA A 229 19.33 -24.65 -16.14
N ARG A 230 18.26 -24.43 -15.36
CA ARG A 230 16.98 -23.95 -15.88
C ARG A 230 17.09 -22.44 -16.08
N SER A 231 17.24 -22.04 -17.34
CA SER A 231 17.20 -20.63 -17.74
C SER A 231 15.98 -19.94 -17.12
N ALA A 232 16.18 -18.73 -16.61
CA ALA A 232 15.09 -17.92 -16.07
C ALA A 232 14.08 -17.45 -17.13
N LEU A 233 14.38 -17.76 -18.39
CA LEU A 233 13.62 -17.43 -19.59
C LEU A 233 13.59 -18.69 -20.45
N VAL A 234 12.43 -19.33 -20.54
CA VAL A 234 12.08 -20.21 -21.66
C VAL A 234 11.18 -19.35 -22.55
N ASP A 235 11.58 -19.12 -23.80
CA ASP A 235 10.78 -18.45 -24.84
C ASP A 235 10.24 -17.04 -24.51
N GLY A 236 10.99 -16.20 -23.76
CA GLY A 236 10.61 -14.80 -23.52
C GLY A 236 9.39 -14.61 -22.60
N GLU A 237 8.89 -15.69 -22.00
CA GLU A 237 8.00 -15.67 -20.85
C GLU A 237 8.81 -15.67 -19.55
N LEU A 238 8.46 -14.72 -18.66
CA LEU A 238 8.95 -14.71 -17.30
C LEU A 238 8.61 -16.05 -16.64
N LEU A 239 9.59 -16.68 -15.98
CA LEU A 239 9.39 -17.88 -15.14
C LEU A 239 8.26 -17.75 -14.08
N PHE A 240 7.71 -16.55 -13.87
CA PHE A 240 6.49 -16.31 -13.09
C PHE A 240 5.22 -16.94 -13.68
N GLY A 241 5.30 -17.65 -14.80
CA GLY A 241 4.16 -18.39 -15.34
C GLY A 241 4.57 -19.52 -16.26
N SER A 242 4.78 -20.72 -15.72
CA SER A 242 4.47 -21.94 -16.48
C SER A 242 4.20 -23.08 -15.52
N ASP A 243 2.91 -23.23 -15.21
CA ASP A 243 2.13 -24.47 -15.39
C ASP A 243 0.78 -24.20 -14.70
N ILE A 244 -0.10 -23.42 -15.35
CA ILE A 244 -1.46 -23.16 -14.88
C ILE A 244 -2.34 -24.31 -15.38
N SER A 245 -2.00 -25.53 -14.96
CA SER A 245 -2.92 -26.66 -15.10
C SER A 245 -3.97 -26.66 -14.00
N ASP A 246 -3.73 -25.91 -12.91
CA ASP A 246 -4.66 -25.75 -11.80
C ASP A 246 -5.21 -24.32 -11.74
N LYS A 247 -6.48 -24.14 -12.14
CA LYS A 247 -7.15 -22.84 -12.34
C LYS A 247 -7.59 -22.14 -11.04
N SER A 248 -7.17 -22.65 -9.89
CA SER A 248 -7.47 -22.02 -8.59
C SER A 248 -6.62 -20.75 -8.42
N GLU A 249 -7.29 -19.61 -8.22
CA GLU A 249 -6.68 -18.30 -7.97
C GLU A 249 -5.71 -18.32 -6.77
N GLU A 250 -5.99 -19.15 -5.78
CA GLU A 250 -5.11 -19.37 -4.64
C GLU A 250 -3.84 -20.12 -5.01
N ALA A 251 -3.90 -21.13 -5.88
CA ALA A 251 -2.72 -21.88 -6.33
C ALA A 251 -1.73 -20.97 -7.08
N ALA A 252 -2.25 -20.04 -7.89
CA ALA A 252 -1.46 -19.03 -8.58
C ALA A 252 -0.76 -18.08 -7.59
N ARG A 253 -1.48 -17.60 -6.55
CA ARG A 253 -0.87 -16.77 -5.49
C ARG A 253 0.21 -17.50 -4.69
N ARG A 254 -0.04 -18.77 -4.34
CA ARG A 254 0.93 -19.63 -3.61
C ARG A 254 2.24 -19.78 -4.39
N LYS A 255 2.17 -19.96 -5.71
CA LYS A 255 3.34 -20.07 -6.60
C LYS A 255 4.11 -18.75 -6.66
N TYR A 256 3.42 -17.64 -6.88
CA TYR A 256 4.03 -16.32 -7.01
C TYR A 256 4.83 -15.88 -5.77
N VAL A 257 4.28 -16.05 -4.56
CA VAL A 257 4.98 -15.68 -3.31
C VAL A 257 6.28 -16.49 -3.15
N ARG A 258 6.24 -17.80 -3.42
CA ARG A 258 7.42 -18.68 -3.34
C ARG A 258 8.49 -18.28 -4.37
N ASP A 259 8.08 -17.95 -5.59
CA ASP A 259 9.01 -17.57 -6.65
C ASP A 259 9.74 -16.27 -6.29
N VAL A 260 9.06 -15.31 -5.68
CA VAL A 260 9.67 -14.07 -5.16
C VAL A 260 10.68 -14.35 -4.04
N GLN A 261 10.33 -15.18 -3.06
CA GLN A 261 11.25 -15.55 -1.96
C GLN A 261 12.51 -16.24 -2.50
N THR A 262 12.35 -17.13 -3.47
CA THR A 262 13.45 -17.86 -4.10
C THR A 262 14.32 -16.92 -4.92
N ALA A 263 13.72 -16.00 -5.70
CA ALA A 263 14.44 -14.99 -6.47
C ALA A 263 15.26 -14.05 -5.58
N LEU A 264 14.73 -13.65 -4.43
CA LEU A 264 15.43 -12.86 -3.42
C LEU A 264 16.68 -13.58 -2.89
N LEU A 265 16.52 -14.82 -2.43
CA LEU A 265 17.64 -15.63 -1.91
C LEU A 265 18.69 -15.87 -2.99
N ARG A 266 18.25 -16.19 -4.22
CA ARG A 266 19.12 -16.39 -5.38
C ARG A 266 19.94 -15.14 -5.69
N THR A 267 19.30 -13.96 -5.68
CA THR A 267 20.00 -12.69 -5.92
C THR A 267 21.04 -12.43 -4.85
N ARG A 268 20.69 -12.63 -3.57
CA ARG A 268 21.61 -12.47 -2.44
C ARG A 268 22.78 -13.45 -2.48
N TYR A 269 22.55 -14.69 -2.90
CA TYR A 269 23.58 -15.69 -3.07
C TYR A 269 24.62 -15.27 -4.11
N TYR A 270 24.20 -14.83 -5.31
CA TYR A 270 25.16 -14.39 -6.33
C TYR A 270 25.90 -13.12 -5.93
N TYR A 271 25.24 -12.24 -5.16
CA TYR A 271 25.91 -11.09 -4.59
C TYR A 271 26.99 -11.49 -3.59
N ALA A 272 26.69 -12.41 -2.68
CA ALA A 272 27.67 -12.96 -1.75
C ALA A 272 28.83 -13.65 -2.49
N GLN A 273 28.56 -14.39 -3.57
CA GLN A 273 29.61 -14.95 -4.43
C GLN A 273 30.49 -13.85 -5.02
N TYR A 274 29.89 -12.79 -5.57
CA TYR A 274 30.63 -11.64 -6.11
C TYR A 274 31.56 -11.05 -5.04
N MET A 275 31.04 -10.75 -3.85
CA MET A 275 31.80 -10.19 -2.73
C MET A 275 32.95 -11.11 -2.29
N ILE A 276 32.69 -12.41 -2.17
CA ILE A 276 33.67 -13.39 -1.72
C ILE A 276 34.81 -13.53 -2.73
N TYR A 277 34.51 -13.54 -4.02
CA TYR A 277 35.55 -13.71 -5.05
C TYR A 277 36.25 -12.40 -5.46
N ARG A 278 35.67 -11.22 -5.17
CA ARG A 278 36.22 -9.90 -5.53
C ARG A 278 37.69 -9.69 -5.10
N PRO A 279 38.16 -10.11 -3.91
CA PRO A 279 39.56 -9.95 -3.53
C PRO A 279 40.54 -10.71 -4.44
N LEU A 280 40.10 -11.75 -5.16
CA LEU A 280 40.95 -12.45 -6.11
C LEU A 280 41.31 -11.56 -7.31
N ILE A 281 40.44 -10.61 -7.69
CA ILE A 281 40.76 -9.61 -8.73
C ILE A 281 41.96 -8.78 -8.27
N TYR A 282 41.93 -8.29 -7.03
CA TYR A 282 43.06 -7.57 -6.44
C TYR A 282 44.32 -8.44 -6.42
N LYS A 283 44.20 -9.71 -6.00
CA LYS A 283 45.33 -10.64 -6.00
C LYS A 283 45.94 -10.80 -7.40
N VAL A 284 45.12 -10.97 -8.43
CA VAL A 284 45.58 -11.14 -9.82
C VAL A 284 46.31 -9.89 -10.32
N LEU A 285 45.80 -8.70 -10.00
CA LEU A 285 46.39 -7.43 -10.44
C LEU A 285 47.70 -7.08 -9.70
N HIS A 286 47.80 -7.39 -8.41
CA HIS A 286 48.92 -6.96 -7.57
C HIS A 286 49.97 -8.06 -7.31
N PHE A 287 49.59 -9.33 -7.39
CA PHE A 287 50.49 -10.47 -7.13
C PHE A 287 50.47 -11.53 -8.24
N PRO A 288 50.74 -11.16 -9.51
CA PRO A 288 50.58 -12.05 -10.66
C PRO A 288 51.42 -13.34 -10.58
N LYS A 289 52.57 -13.29 -9.90
CA LYS A 289 53.46 -14.45 -9.71
C LYS A 289 52.95 -15.49 -8.70
N SER A 290 51.88 -15.18 -7.96
CA SER A 290 51.33 -16.02 -6.88
C SER A 290 49.93 -16.57 -7.14
N ILE A 291 49.45 -16.40 -8.38
CA ILE A 291 48.13 -16.83 -8.84
C ILE A 291 48.12 -18.36 -9.00
N THR A 292 47.05 -19.01 -8.52
CA THR A 292 46.75 -20.42 -8.76
C THR A 292 45.64 -20.59 -9.80
N THR A 293 45.44 -21.81 -10.30
CA THR A 293 44.31 -22.13 -11.19
C THR A 293 42.95 -21.84 -10.53
N ASP A 294 42.85 -22.10 -9.22
CA ASP A 294 41.65 -21.85 -8.43
C ASP A 294 41.35 -20.36 -8.31
N ASP A 295 42.39 -19.52 -8.23
CA ASP A 295 42.23 -18.07 -8.22
C ASP A 295 41.66 -17.56 -9.55
N VAL A 296 42.14 -18.10 -10.68
CA VAL A 296 41.64 -17.76 -12.02
C VAL A 296 40.18 -18.18 -12.17
N TYR A 297 39.83 -19.38 -11.69
CA TYR A 297 38.44 -19.83 -11.65
C TYR A 297 37.57 -18.89 -10.82
N GLY A 298 38.00 -18.53 -9.60
CA GLY A 298 37.29 -17.60 -8.73
C GLY A 298 37.09 -16.20 -9.35
N VAL A 299 38.11 -15.67 -10.04
CA VAL A 299 37.97 -14.42 -10.81
C VAL A 299 36.94 -14.57 -11.92
N SER A 300 36.94 -15.70 -12.64
CA SER A 300 35.94 -15.96 -13.68
C SER A 300 34.52 -15.98 -13.11
N CYS A 301 34.34 -16.58 -11.93
CA CYS A 301 33.07 -16.56 -11.20
C CYS A 301 32.67 -15.14 -10.82
N CYS A 302 33.59 -14.36 -10.24
CA CYS A 302 33.35 -12.96 -9.87
C CYS A 302 32.88 -12.12 -11.07
N LEU A 303 33.58 -12.23 -12.21
CA LEU A 303 33.26 -11.48 -13.42
C LEU A 303 31.92 -11.91 -14.04
N LYS A 304 31.63 -13.22 -14.07
CA LYS A 304 30.33 -13.74 -14.51
C LYS A 304 29.19 -13.19 -13.67
N GLN A 305 29.35 -13.15 -12.34
CA GLN A 305 28.32 -12.60 -11.46
C GLN A 305 28.17 -11.09 -11.63
N ASN A 306 29.25 -10.34 -11.88
CA ASN A 306 29.19 -8.90 -12.13
C ASN A 306 28.34 -8.56 -13.37
N LEU A 307 28.47 -9.32 -14.46
CA LEU A 307 27.63 -9.14 -15.66
C LEU A 307 26.15 -9.45 -15.38
N HIS A 308 25.86 -10.44 -14.53
CA HIS A 308 24.48 -10.74 -14.14
C HIS A 308 23.92 -9.78 -13.09
N LEU A 309 24.75 -9.17 -12.25
CA LEU A 309 24.31 -8.27 -11.18
C LEU A 309 23.90 -6.89 -11.70
N ALA A 310 24.58 -6.36 -12.72
CA ALA A 310 24.17 -5.12 -13.39
C ALA A 310 22.76 -5.24 -14.02
N MET A 311 22.33 -6.46 -14.37
CA MET A 311 20.97 -6.78 -14.85
C MET A 311 20.02 -7.26 -13.75
N LYS A 312 20.48 -7.60 -12.53
CA LYS A 312 19.67 -8.22 -11.47
C LYS A 312 19.54 -7.40 -10.19
N LEU A 313 20.26 -6.28 -10.04
CA LEU A 313 19.93 -5.23 -9.06
C LEU A 313 18.47 -4.72 -9.25
N ILE A 314 17.95 -4.94 -10.46
CA ILE A 314 16.58 -4.77 -10.95
C ILE A 314 15.53 -5.61 -10.21
N VAL A 315 15.89 -6.83 -9.76
CA VAL A 315 14.97 -7.75 -9.03
C VAL A 315 14.74 -7.27 -7.59
N PHE A 316 15.64 -6.41 -7.08
CA PHE A 316 15.51 -5.81 -5.76
C PHE A 316 14.28 -4.90 -5.63
N THR A 317 13.81 -4.34 -6.76
CA THR A 317 12.65 -3.45 -6.84
C THR A 317 11.31 -4.21 -6.86
N ILE A 318 11.29 -5.42 -7.41
CA ILE A 318 10.06 -6.20 -7.60
C ILE A 318 9.62 -6.87 -6.28
N ALA A 319 10.58 -7.32 -5.46
CA ALA A 319 10.29 -8.22 -4.35
C ALA A 319 9.80 -7.54 -3.06
N THR A 320 10.03 -6.25 -2.89
CA THR A 320 9.54 -5.44 -1.75
C THR A 320 8.21 -4.75 -2.05
N ALA A 321 7.88 -4.51 -3.33
CA ALA A 321 6.52 -4.17 -3.74
C ALA A 321 5.54 -5.31 -3.42
N THR A 322 6.02 -6.57 -3.45
CA THR A 322 5.26 -7.72 -2.96
C THR A 322 5.14 -7.85 -1.45
N PHE A 323 6.06 -7.29 -0.67
CA PHE A 323 5.84 -7.16 0.78
C PHE A 323 4.80 -6.08 1.08
N ALA A 324 4.74 -5.01 0.28
CA ALA A 324 3.67 -4.03 0.35
C ALA A 324 2.31 -4.58 -0.11
N SER A 325 2.26 -5.54 -1.05
CA SER A 325 1.01 -6.19 -1.48
C SER A 325 0.63 -7.45 -0.71
N ALA A 326 1.56 -8.04 0.07
CA ALA A 326 1.26 -9.12 1.01
C ALA A 326 0.93 -8.61 2.43
N LEU A 327 1.28 -7.37 2.75
CA LEU A 327 0.90 -6.68 3.98
C LEU A 327 -0.14 -5.58 3.78
N SER A 328 -0.44 -5.21 2.53
CA SER A 328 -1.71 -4.58 2.17
C SER A 328 -2.71 -5.70 1.91
N PRO A 329 -3.91 -5.66 2.53
CA PRO A 329 -4.96 -6.61 2.18
C PRO A 329 -5.37 -6.37 0.73
N GLN A 330 -4.78 -7.09 -0.23
CA GLN A 330 -5.51 -7.35 -1.47
C GLN A 330 -6.62 -8.31 -1.10
N SER A 331 -7.85 -7.80 -1.16
CA SER A 331 -9.08 -8.59 -1.16
C SER A 331 -9.04 -9.52 -2.35
N THR A 332 -9.15 -10.79 -2.07
CA THR A 332 -9.20 -11.81 -3.11
C THR A 332 -10.43 -12.64 -2.95
N ASP A 333 -11.55 -11.93 -3.02
CA ASP A 333 -12.75 -12.49 -3.57
C ASP A 333 -13.11 -11.58 -4.74
N ALA A 334 -13.35 -12.19 -5.89
CA ALA A 334 -14.00 -11.55 -7.00
C ALA A 334 -15.42 -11.12 -6.56
N ASN A 335 -15.49 -9.95 -5.94
CA ASN A 335 -16.58 -9.02 -6.09
C ASN A 335 -15.95 -7.71 -6.58
N PRO A 336 -16.65 -6.92 -7.42
CA PRO A 336 -16.11 -5.67 -7.95
C PRO A 336 -15.55 -4.79 -6.81
N PRO A 337 -14.55 -3.94 -7.10
CA PRO A 337 -13.78 -3.24 -6.08
C PRO A 337 -14.71 -2.39 -5.22
N GLN A 338 -15.08 -2.88 -4.03
CA GLN A 338 -15.77 -2.07 -3.05
C GLN A 338 -14.78 -1.03 -2.56
N THR A 339 -15.04 0.18 -3.02
CA THR A 339 -14.29 1.41 -2.83
C THR A 339 -14.21 1.82 -1.37
N LEU A 340 -13.50 2.93 -1.15
CA LEU A 340 -13.33 3.80 0.03
C LEU A 340 -14.43 3.88 1.13
N ASP A 341 -15.54 3.15 1.01
CA ASP A 341 -16.85 3.45 1.60
C ASP A 341 -17.09 2.69 2.91
N ARG A 342 -16.03 2.47 3.69
CA ARG A 342 -16.09 1.72 4.98
C ARG A 342 -16.96 2.39 6.04
N VAL A 343 -17.37 3.63 5.77
CA VAL A 343 -18.22 4.45 6.62
C VAL A 343 -19.58 4.72 5.99
N TRP A 344 -19.85 4.25 4.77
CA TRP A 344 -21.14 4.48 4.09
C TRP A 344 -22.00 3.23 4.13
N SER A 345 -23.30 3.46 4.06
CA SER A 345 -24.28 2.44 3.75
C SER A 345 -25.40 3.06 2.93
N GLY A 346 -25.87 2.37 1.90
CA GLY A 346 -26.80 2.97 0.97
C GLY A 346 -26.78 2.32 -0.39
N VAL A 347 -27.03 3.13 -1.40
CA VAL A 347 -27.09 2.71 -2.80
C VAL A 347 -26.36 3.70 -3.67
N LYS A 348 -25.55 3.18 -4.59
CA LYS A 348 -24.93 3.91 -5.68
C LYS A 348 -25.55 3.51 -7.02
N GLN A 349 -25.82 4.50 -7.86
CA GLN A 349 -26.15 4.30 -9.26
C GLN A 349 -25.06 4.88 -10.15
N SER A 350 -24.57 4.09 -11.09
CA SER A 350 -23.58 4.51 -12.07
C SER A 350 -24.26 4.86 -13.40
N GLY A 351 -23.79 5.91 -14.05
CA GLY A 351 -24.42 6.45 -15.25
C GLY A 351 -23.59 7.57 -15.87
N SER A 352 -24.25 8.50 -16.57
CA SER A 352 -23.57 9.63 -17.18
C SER A 352 -24.48 10.87 -17.29
N GLY A 353 -23.88 12.03 -17.12
CA GLY A 353 -24.55 13.33 -17.21
C GLY A 353 -25.63 13.50 -16.15
N PHE A 354 -25.38 13.04 -14.92
CA PHE A 354 -26.29 13.29 -13.80
C PHE A 354 -26.39 14.77 -13.48
N THR A 355 -27.60 15.32 -13.55
CA THR A 355 -27.89 16.75 -13.31
C THR A 355 -28.59 16.99 -12.00
N SER A 356 -29.24 15.97 -11.42
CA SER A 356 -29.85 16.08 -10.10
C SER A 356 -29.99 14.75 -9.40
N VAL A 357 -29.94 14.76 -8.08
CA VAL A 357 -30.32 13.66 -7.20
C VAL A 357 -31.17 14.20 -6.06
N THR A 358 -32.19 13.46 -5.67
CA THR A 358 -33.05 13.82 -4.54
C THR A 358 -33.45 12.59 -3.72
N GLY A 359 -33.71 12.81 -2.43
CA GLY A 359 -34.23 11.81 -1.51
C GLY A 359 -34.83 12.49 -0.29
N THR A 360 -35.85 11.88 0.30
CA THR A 360 -36.50 12.38 1.52
C THR A 360 -36.37 11.34 2.63
N PHE A 361 -35.94 11.73 3.81
CA PHE A 361 -35.92 10.83 4.98
C PHE A 361 -36.64 11.49 6.16
N THR A 362 -37.15 10.66 7.06
CA THR A 362 -37.75 11.13 8.31
C THR A 362 -36.71 11.02 9.43
N VAL A 363 -36.49 12.10 10.18
CA VAL A 363 -35.54 12.10 11.30
C VAL A 363 -36.02 11.11 12.37
N PRO A 364 -35.24 10.07 12.72
CA PRO A 364 -35.69 9.03 13.63
C PRO A 364 -35.88 9.54 15.06
N LYS A 365 -36.85 8.95 15.79
CA LYS A 365 -37.06 9.21 17.22
C LYS A 365 -35.87 8.71 18.03
N GLY A 366 -35.32 9.55 18.90
CA GLY A 366 -34.05 9.26 19.59
C GLY A 366 -32.83 9.33 18.67
N GLY A 367 -32.96 9.76 17.41
CA GLY A 367 -31.86 9.90 16.44
C GLY A 367 -30.71 10.79 16.92
N LYS A 368 -31.03 11.64 17.90
CA LYS A 368 -30.15 12.49 18.70
C LYS A 368 -29.18 11.76 19.64
N SER A 369 -29.30 10.44 19.79
CA SER A 369 -28.37 9.60 20.55
C SER A 369 -27.50 8.75 19.64
N PHE A 370 -27.82 8.68 18.33
CA PHE A 370 -27.29 7.64 17.44
C PHE A 370 -26.54 8.10 16.19
N GLY A 371 -26.43 9.39 15.91
CA GLY A 371 -25.24 9.91 15.23
C GLY A 371 -24.93 9.59 13.75
N PRO A 372 -25.80 9.09 12.84
CA PRO A 372 -25.40 8.97 11.43
C PRO A 372 -25.52 10.33 10.70
N SER A 373 -24.81 10.45 9.58
CA SER A 373 -25.03 11.48 8.57
C SER A 373 -25.85 10.88 7.43
N ILE A 374 -27.00 11.46 7.09
CA ILE A 374 -27.86 11.01 5.98
C ILE A 374 -27.76 12.04 4.87
N TRP A 375 -27.41 11.64 3.66
CA TRP A 375 -27.16 12.56 2.56
C TRP A 375 -27.41 11.96 1.17
N VAL A 376 -27.52 12.85 0.18
CA VAL A 376 -27.51 12.50 -1.25
C VAL A 376 -26.38 13.23 -1.95
N GLY A 377 -25.79 12.58 -2.95
CA GLY A 377 -24.61 13.10 -3.64
C GLY A 377 -24.58 12.77 -5.13
N ILE A 378 -23.80 13.57 -5.86
CA ILE A 378 -23.34 13.26 -7.21
C ILE A 378 -21.82 13.07 -7.15
N ASP A 379 -21.34 11.98 -7.76
CA ASP A 379 -19.94 11.51 -7.81
C ASP A 379 -19.38 10.93 -6.50
N GLY A 380 -18.08 11.03 -6.21
CA GLY A 380 -17.48 10.42 -5.00
C GLY A 380 -17.28 8.90 -5.01
N SER A 381 -17.66 8.21 -6.09
CA SER A 381 -17.33 6.81 -6.34
C SER A 381 -16.13 6.63 -7.30
N THR A 382 -15.66 5.38 -7.51
CA THR A 382 -14.56 5.03 -8.44
C THR A 382 -14.68 5.62 -9.84
N GLU A 383 -15.89 5.93 -10.26
CA GLU A 383 -16.24 6.36 -11.59
C GLU A 383 -15.82 7.81 -11.88
N CYS A 384 -15.50 8.59 -10.83
CA CYS A 384 -14.94 9.93 -10.93
C CYS A 384 -13.56 10.07 -10.24
N PRO A 385 -12.47 9.58 -10.86
CA PRO A 385 -11.15 9.60 -10.23
C PRO A 385 -10.61 11.03 -10.07
N GLY A 386 -10.70 11.58 -8.86
CA GLY A 386 -10.21 12.90 -8.47
C GLY A 386 -11.27 14.01 -8.39
N GLY A 387 -12.53 13.73 -8.73
CA GLY A 387 -13.66 14.60 -8.37
C GLY A 387 -14.22 14.18 -7.03
N GLY A 388 -14.38 15.11 -6.10
CA GLY A 388 -15.06 14.84 -4.82
C GLY A 388 -16.58 14.99 -4.98
N PRO A 389 -17.39 14.27 -4.19
CA PRO A 389 -18.83 14.36 -4.32
C PRO A 389 -19.31 15.79 -3.99
N LEU A 390 -20.30 16.24 -4.77
CA LEU A 390 -21.16 17.35 -4.38
C LEU A 390 -22.35 16.75 -3.63
N GLN A 391 -22.46 17.07 -2.34
CA GLN A 391 -23.35 16.37 -1.43
C GLN A 391 -24.01 17.30 -0.41
N THR A 392 -25.19 16.90 0.06
CA THR A 392 -25.92 17.61 1.10
C THR A 392 -26.78 16.65 1.89
N GLY A 393 -26.95 16.95 3.17
CA GLY A 393 -27.71 16.11 4.05
C GLY A 393 -27.82 16.66 5.45
N VAL A 394 -28.18 15.77 6.36
CA VAL A 394 -28.36 16.08 7.78
C VAL A 394 -27.45 15.18 8.59
N ARG A 395 -26.69 15.79 9.48
CA ARG A 395 -25.92 15.08 10.49
C ARG A 395 -26.72 15.02 11.78
N LEU A 396 -27.03 13.82 12.23
CA LEU A 396 -27.51 13.57 13.57
C LEU A 396 -26.27 13.43 14.47
N THR A 397 -26.29 13.98 15.66
CA THR A 397 -25.19 13.83 16.63
C THR A 397 -25.67 12.96 17.78
N GLY A 398 -24.76 12.26 18.47
CA GLY A 398 -25.10 11.43 19.63
C GLY A 398 -25.44 12.19 20.92
N ASN A 399 -25.52 13.52 20.89
CA ASN A 399 -25.66 14.37 22.08
C ASN A 399 -26.98 15.14 22.20
N GLY A 400 -27.97 14.92 21.34
CA GLY A 400 -29.20 15.72 21.36
C GLY A 400 -29.46 16.57 20.13
N THR A 401 -28.53 16.66 19.18
CA THR A 401 -28.58 17.70 18.13
C THR A 401 -28.55 17.15 16.72
N ALA A 402 -29.15 17.88 15.78
CA ALA A 402 -29.14 17.57 14.36
C ALA A 402 -28.99 18.87 13.56
N PHE A 403 -28.22 18.83 12.47
CA PHE A 403 -28.00 20.01 11.63
C PHE A 403 -27.84 19.64 10.15
N GLY A 404 -28.36 20.51 9.28
CA GLY A 404 -28.20 20.39 7.84
C GLY A 404 -26.83 20.90 7.38
N TRP A 405 -26.21 20.23 6.41
CA TRP A 405 -24.90 20.59 5.89
C TRP A 405 -24.84 20.40 4.37
N PHE A 406 -23.85 21.04 3.76
CA PHE A 406 -23.53 20.91 2.34
C PHE A 406 -22.01 20.82 2.16
N GLU A 407 -21.57 20.13 1.13
CA GLU A 407 -20.14 19.94 0.89
C GLU A 407 -19.86 19.71 -0.59
N TRP A 408 -18.72 20.25 -1.03
CA TRP A 408 -18.08 19.89 -2.28
C TRP A 408 -16.67 19.41 -1.93
N VAL A 409 -16.48 18.09 -1.87
CA VAL A 409 -15.22 17.48 -1.44
C VAL A 409 -14.08 17.88 -2.42
N PRO A 410 -12.87 18.24 -1.93
CA PRO A 410 -12.34 18.06 -0.58
C PRO A 410 -12.48 19.29 0.35
N LEU A 411 -13.33 20.26 0.01
CA LEU A 411 -13.59 21.39 0.89
C LEU A 411 -14.33 20.92 2.14
N SER A 412 -14.24 21.69 3.23
CA SER A 412 -15.01 21.40 4.45
C SER A 412 -16.51 21.33 4.15
N ALA A 413 -17.27 20.67 5.04
CA ALA A 413 -18.74 20.67 5.07
C ALA A 413 -19.31 21.78 5.97
N PRO A 414 -19.62 23.00 5.46
CA PRO A 414 -20.37 23.98 6.21
C PRO A 414 -21.76 23.49 6.63
N VAL A 415 -22.22 24.04 7.75
CA VAL A 415 -23.58 23.87 8.25
C VAL A 415 -24.47 24.96 7.66
N PHE A 416 -25.71 24.61 7.29
CA PHE A 416 -26.72 25.60 6.97
C PHE A 416 -27.14 26.36 8.24
N GLU A 417 -26.88 27.67 8.27
CA GLU A 417 -27.38 28.53 9.34
C GLU A 417 -28.91 28.68 9.26
N ASN A 418 -29.57 28.77 10.42
CA ASN A 418 -31.02 28.98 10.54
C ASN A 418 -31.89 27.89 9.89
N PHE A 419 -31.40 26.64 9.81
CA PHE A 419 -32.19 25.48 9.41
C PHE A 419 -32.42 24.56 10.60
N GLU A 420 -33.67 24.48 11.07
CA GLU A 420 -34.02 23.65 12.23
C GLU A 420 -34.33 22.21 11.81
N VAL A 421 -33.74 21.24 12.51
CA VAL A 421 -33.96 19.81 12.30
C VAL A 421 -34.46 19.18 13.61
N GLY A 422 -35.75 18.83 13.63
CA GLY A 422 -36.42 18.16 14.75
C GLY A 422 -36.56 16.65 14.54
N GLU A 423 -36.85 15.92 15.64
CA GLU A 423 -37.21 14.51 15.54
C GLU A 423 -38.58 14.35 14.87
N GLY A 424 -38.71 13.39 13.95
CA GLY A 424 -39.92 13.19 13.17
C GLY A 424 -40.11 14.16 12.01
N ASP A 425 -39.17 15.10 11.80
CA ASP A 425 -39.22 15.98 10.63
C ASP A 425 -38.92 15.22 9.34
N ASP A 426 -39.62 15.59 8.28
CA ASP A 426 -39.38 15.08 6.94
C ASP A 426 -38.45 16.01 6.18
N ILE A 427 -37.20 15.57 5.98
CA ILE A 427 -36.18 16.36 5.32
C ILE A 427 -35.97 15.84 3.89
N ARG A 428 -36.20 16.70 2.90
CA ARG A 428 -35.86 16.44 1.50
C ARG A 428 -34.51 17.06 1.19
N MET A 429 -33.61 16.23 0.68
CA MET A 429 -32.25 16.60 0.27
C MET A 429 -32.20 16.60 -1.25
N THR A 430 -31.62 17.64 -1.84
CA THR A 430 -31.51 17.75 -3.31
C THR A 430 -30.19 18.37 -3.71
N ILE A 431 -29.50 17.73 -4.65
CA ILE A 431 -28.36 18.29 -5.37
C ILE A 431 -28.77 18.58 -6.81
N TYR A 432 -28.36 19.73 -7.34
CA TYR A 432 -28.32 20.04 -8.76
C TYR A 432 -26.88 20.24 -9.21
N ALA A 433 -26.49 19.62 -10.33
CA ALA A 433 -25.22 19.87 -11.01
C ALA A 433 -25.49 20.54 -12.36
N TYR A 434 -24.99 21.77 -12.52
CA TYR A 434 -25.14 22.55 -13.76
C TYR A 434 -23.93 22.41 -14.70
N GLY A 435 -22.96 21.58 -14.30
CA GLY A 435 -21.72 21.31 -15.02
C GLY A 435 -20.64 20.80 -14.06
N PRO A 436 -19.39 20.66 -14.55
CA PRO A 436 -18.29 20.12 -13.76
C PRO A 436 -17.87 20.99 -12.57
N PHE A 437 -18.21 22.29 -12.56
CA PHE A 437 -17.75 23.25 -11.55
C PHE A 437 -18.89 24.07 -10.93
N ASN A 438 -20.14 23.65 -11.11
CA ASN A 438 -21.30 24.46 -10.76
C ASN A 438 -22.42 23.56 -10.25
N GLY A 439 -23.05 23.93 -9.15
CA GLY A 439 -24.17 23.17 -8.61
C GLY A 439 -24.89 23.88 -7.48
N SER A 440 -25.95 23.28 -6.97
CA SER A 440 -26.67 23.75 -5.80
C SER A 440 -26.97 22.60 -4.86
N ALA A 441 -26.78 22.83 -3.57
CA ALA A 441 -27.24 21.97 -2.48
C ALA A 441 -28.47 22.59 -1.83
N ILE A 442 -29.53 21.80 -1.64
CA ILE A 442 -30.82 22.28 -1.09
C ILE A 442 -31.33 21.28 -0.05
N LEU A 443 -31.74 21.81 1.10
CA LEU A 443 -32.50 21.07 2.10
C LEU A 443 -33.86 21.75 2.31
N ASP A 444 -34.92 20.95 2.21
CA ASP A 444 -36.28 21.34 2.59
C ASP A 444 -36.70 20.55 3.83
N ASN A 445 -37.07 21.24 4.90
CA ASN A 445 -37.81 20.64 6.00
C ASN A 445 -39.29 20.72 5.66
N LEU A 446 -39.85 19.63 5.15
CA LEU A 446 -41.24 19.55 4.69
C LEU A 446 -42.25 19.66 5.85
N SER A 447 -41.82 19.35 7.08
CA SER A 447 -42.64 19.47 8.28
C SER A 447 -42.81 20.92 8.74
N THR A 448 -41.76 21.73 8.62
CA THR A 448 -41.77 23.15 9.04
C THR A 448 -41.96 24.14 7.88
N GLY A 449 -41.77 23.68 6.64
CA GLY A 449 -41.78 24.51 5.44
C GLY A 449 -40.51 25.35 5.24
N GLN A 450 -39.45 25.12 6.04
CA GLN A 450 -38.16 25.82 5.88
C GLN A 450 -37.39 25.24 4.70
N THR A 451 -36.77 26.11 3.90
CA THR A 451 -35.87 25.73 2.81
C THR A 451 -34.58 26.52 2.93
N VAL A 452 -33.44 25.84 2.84
CA VAL A 452 -32.12 26.44 2.72
C VAL A 452 -31.43 25.93 1.47
N SER A 453 -30.62 26.78 0.85
CA SER A 453 -29.86 26.41 -0.34
C SER A 453 -28.49 27.09 -0.36
N HIS A 454 -27.51 26.39 -0.90
CA HIS A 454 -26.19 26.93 -1.22
C HIS A 454 -25.92 26.68 -2.69
N THR A 455 -25.48 27.71 -3.41
CA THR A 455 -25.12 27.59 -4.82
C THR A 455 -23.62 27.76 -4.96
N PHE A 456 -22.99 26.74 -5.53
CA PHE A 456 -21.57 26.68 -5.83
C PHE A 456 -21.34 27.23 -7.24
N ASN A 457 -20.56 28.30 -7.33
CA ASN A 457 -20.10 28.84 -8.60
C ASN A 457 -18.75 28.21 -8.97
N SER A 458 -18.26 28.51 -10.19
CA SER A 458 -16.99 27.98 -10.68
C SER A 458 -15.77 28.36 -9.83
N THR A 459 -15.87 29.39 -8.98
CA THR A 459 -14.82 29.78 -8.02
C THR A 459 -14.89 29.00 -6.71
N ASP A 460 -16.06 28.44 -6.39
CA ASP A 460 -16.32 27.70 -5.16
C ASP A 460 -16.02 26.20 -5.35
N ALA A 461 -16.16 25.70 -6.59
CA ALA A 461 -15.74 24.35 -6.95
C ALA A 461 -14.20 24.23 -6.97
N PRO A 462 -13.60 23.17 -6.39
CA PRO A 462 -12.17 22.94 -6.45
C PRO A 462 -11.72 22.75 -7.91
N SER A 463 -10.76 23.56 -8.36
CA SER A 463 -10.28 23.51 -9.75
C SER A 463 -9.69 22.16 -10.15
N ASP A 464 -9.25 21.38 -9.17
CA ASP A 464 -8.64 20.06 -9.31
C ASP A 464 -9.60 18.90 -8.95
N ALA A 465 -10.84 19.20 -8.54
CA ALA A 465 -11.88 18.21 -8.25
C ALA A 465 -13.25 18.55 -8.88
N PRO A 466 -13.34 18.60 -10.24
CA PRO A 466 -14.61 18.77 -10.93
C PRO A 466 -15.53 17.56 -10.77
N LEU A 467 -16.84 17.80 -10.86
CA LEU A 467 -17.81 16.72 -11.04
C LEU A 467 -17.62 16.05 -12.42
N CYS A 468 -17.61 14.73 -12.41
CA CYS A 468 -17.69 13.91 -13.62
C CYS A 468 -19.14 13.63 -14.03
N GLN A 469 -20.08 13.76 -13.10
CA GLN A 469 -21.51 13.49 -13.24
C GLN A 469 -21.77 12.04 -13.70
N LYS A 470 -21.08 11.08 -13.08
CA LYS A 470 -21.06 9.64 -13.43
C LYS A 470 -21.64 8.73 -12.36
N SER A 471 -21.77 9.19 -11.13
CA SER A 471 -22.55 8.48 -10.11
C SER A 471 -23.51 9.38 -9.38
N VAL A 472 -24.52 8.76 -8.78
CA VAL A 472 -25.36 9.34 -7.75
C VAL A 472 -25.52 8.35 -6.63
N GLU A 473 -25.66 8.86 -5.41
CA GLU A 473 -25.75 8.00 -4.24
C GLU A 473 -26.71 8.55 -3.18
N TRP A 474 -27.33 7.62 -2.45
CA TRP A 474 -28.20 7.86 -1.30
C TRP A 474 -27.61 7.12 -0.10
N ILE A 475 -27.04 7.86 0.84
CA ILE A 475 -26.12 7.30 1.84
C ILE A 475 -26.55 7.64 3.27
N VAL A 476 -26.32 6.67 4.15
CA VAL A 476 -26.28 6.76 5.60
C VAL A 476 -24.84 6.47 6.02
N GLU A 477 -24.17 7.48 6.54
CA GLU A 477 -22.73 7.48 6.83
C GLU A 477 -22.43 7.56 8.33
N ASP A 478 -21.47 6.75 8.77
CA ASP A 478 -20.80 6.89 10.07
C ASP A 478 -19.67 7.92 9.98
N TYR A 479 -20.02 9.18 10.21
CA TYR A 479 -19.06 10.28 10.11
C TYR A 479 -18.02 10.28 11.25
N ASN A 480 -18.24 9.59 12.37
CA ASN A 480 -17.25 9.56 13.47
C ASN A 480 -15.98 8.80 13.07
N ASN A 481 -16.12 7.87 12.12
CA ASN A 481 -15.01 7.15 11.51
C ASN A 481 -14.56 7.77 10.17
N SER A 482 -15.19 8.87 9.74
CA SER A 482 -14.78 9.65 8.57
C SER A 482 -13.60 10.56 8.93
N GLY A 483 -12.44 10.41 8.26
CA GLY A 483 -11.30 11.32 8.41
C GLY A 483 -10.03 10.77 9.08
N GLY A 484 -9.86 9.45 9.21
CA GLY A 484 -8.55 8.84 9.53
C GLY A 484 -8.08 8.96 10.99
N ASN A 485 -8.84 9.61 11.87
CA ASN A 485 -8.69 9.47 13.32
C ASN A 485 -9.59 8.32 13.78
N ASP A 486 -9.13 7.07 13.59
CA ASP A 486 -9.74 5.94 14.32
C ASP A 486 -9.43 6.17 15.81
N THR A 487 -10.40 6.75 16.54
CA THR A 487 -10.27 7.04 17.97
C THR A 487 -10.25 5.75 18.82
N GLY A 488 -10.28 4.57 18.19
CA GLY A 488 -10.27 3.27 18.86
C GLY A 488 -11.62 2.87 19.43
N ILE A 489 -12.69 3.60 19.12
CA ILE A 489 -14.06 3.30 19.56
C ILE A 489 -14.92 3.09 18.32
N VAL A 490 -15.41 1.86 18.08
CA VAL A 490 -16.58 1.64 17.22
C VAL A 490 -17.76 2.25 17.96
N ALA A 491 -18.14 3.46 17.60
CA ALA A 491 -19.42 4.02 17.97
C ALA A 491 -20.16 4.39 16.69
N SER A 492 -20.40 3.41 15.79
CA SER A 492 -21.59 3.51 14.95
C SER A 492 -22.73 3.20 15.89
N PRO A 493 -23.46 4.21 16.37
CA PRO A 493 -24.52 3.95 17.31
C PRO A 493 -25.66 3.25 16.58
N ASP A 494 -26.46 2.44 17.27
CA ASP A 494 -27.63 1.79 16.66
C ASP A 494 -28.67 2.83 16.20
N TYR A 495 -28.58 3.26 14.94
CA TYR A 495 -29.52 4.20 14.33
C TYR A 495 -30.84 3.52 13.90
N GLY A 496 -31.02 2.23 14.20
CA GLY A 496 -32.20 1.47 13.86
C GLY A 496 -32.35 1.28 12.36
N THR A 497 -33.36 1.89 11.75
CA THR A 497 -33.60 1.79 10.30
C THR A 497 -33.88 3.17 9.73
N ILE A 498 -33.07 3.55 8.75
CA ILE A 498 -33.26 4.76 7.96
C ILE A 498 -33.86 4.37 6.61
N THR A 499 -34.86 5.14 6.18
CA THR A 499 -35.48 4.98 4.86
C THR A 499 -35.44 6.31 4.13
N ILE A 500 -34.76 6.32 2.99
CA ILE A 500 -34.72 7.44 2.05
C ILE A 500 -35.75 7.13 0.96
N ARG A 501 -36.87 7.83 0.99
CA ARG A 501 -38.02 7.70 0.09
C ARG A 501 -38.08 8.81 -0.94
N ASN A 502 -38.91 8.64 -1.97
CA ASN A 502 -38.96 9.51 -3.15
C ASN A 502 -37.57 9.69 -3.78
N ALA A 503 -36.74 8.65 -3.69
CA ALA A 503 -35.36 8.67 -4.15
C ALA A 503 -35.33 8.56 -5.67
N SER A 504 -34.80 9.59 -6.34
CA SER A 504 -34.62 9.56 -7.79
C SER A 504 -33.54 10.52 -8.25
N ALA A 505 -32.98 10.25 -9.42
CA ALA A 505 -31.97 11.09 -10.04
C ALA A 505 -32.29 11.30 -11.52
N GLN A 506 -31.80 12.41 -12.07
CA GLN A 506 -31.93 12.75 -13.47
C GLN A 506 -30.55 12.68 -14.11
N GLY A 507 -30.41 11.86 -15.16
CA GLY A 507 -29.20 11.78 -15.97
C GLY A 507 -29.49 11.81 -17.46
N SER A 508 -28.47 11.51 -18.27
CA SER A 508 -28.60 11.49 -19.74
C SER A 508 -29.58 10.42 -20.24
N ALA A 509 -29.75 9.34 -19.48
CA ALA A 509 -30.68 8.24 -19.78
C ALA A 509 -32.13 8.53 -19.35
N GLY A 510 -32.41 9.71 -18.78
CA GLY A 510 -33.70 10.03 -18.19
C GLY A 510 -33.69 9.94 -16.66
N ARG A 511 -34.90 9.85 -16.08
CA ARG A 511 -35.08 9.66 -14.65
C ARG A 511 -34.71 8.22 -14.29
N ILE A 512 -33.85 8.06 -13.29
CA ILE A 512 -33.49 6.77 -12.69
C ILE A 512 -33.90 6.74 -11.22
N THR A 513 -33.94 5.54 -10.66
CA THR A 513 -34.24 5.30 -9.25
C THR A 513 -33.16 4.42 -8.62
N PRO A 514 -33.17 4.22 -7.29
CA PRO A 514 -32.19 3.35 -6.63
C PRO A 514 -32.29 1.87 -7.03
N ALA A 515 -33.42 1.43 -7.62
CA ALA A 515 -33.64 0.04 -7.97
C ALA A 515 -32.56 -0.49 -8.93
N GLY A 516 -31.98 -1.65 -8.59
CA GLY A 516 -30.89 -2.26 -9.35
C GLY A 516 -29.53 -1.57 -9.23
N GLY A 517 -29.40 -0.55 -8.36
CA GLY A 517 -28.13 0.07 -8.00
C GLY A 517 -27.24 -0.83 -7.15
N GLU A 518 -25.97 -0.47 -7.06
CA GLU A 518 -24.99 -1.14 -6.22
C GLU A 518 -25.27 -0.83 -4.74
N LEU A 519 -25.50 -1.88 -3.95
CA LEU A 519 -25.70 -1.76 -2.51
C LEU A 519 -24.37 -1.57 -1.78
N ILE A 520 -24.35 -0.61 -0.87
CA ILE A 520 -23.21 -0.29 -0.01
C ILE A 520 -23.63 -0.61 1.42
N GLU A 521 -22.79 -1.33 2.16
CA GLU A 521 -23.05 -1.73 3.54
C GLU A 521 -21.99 -1.13 4.46
N LEU A 522 -22.43 -0.70 5.65
CA LEU A 522 -21.52 -0.24 6.68
C LEU A 522 -20.76 -1.46 7.20
N PHE A 523 -19.44 -1.37 7.27
CA PHE A 523 -18.60 -2.51 7.61
C PHE A 523 -17.51 -2.13 8.60
N ASP A 524 -17.55 -2.72 9.80
CA ASP A 524 -16.47 -2.56 10.77
C ASP A 524 -15.32 -3.49 10.42
N THR A 525 -14.28 -2.91 9.85
CA THR A 525 -13.07 -3.66 9.47
C THR A 525 -12.30 -4.23 10.67
N ARG A 526 -12.51 -3.74 11.90
CA ARG A 526 -11.84 -4.23 13.11
C ARG A 526 -12.39 -5.58 13.55
N THR A 527 -13.71 -5.69 13.60
CA THR A 527 -14.42 -6.92 13.97
C THR A 527 -14.78 -7.80 12.76
N SER A 528 -14.57 -7.28 11.54
CA SER A 528 -15.06 -7.90 10.29
C SER A 528 -16.58 -8.13 10.30
N THR A 529 -17.31 -7.19 10.90
CA THR A 529 -18.76 -7.29 11.08
C THR A 529 -19.45 -6.30 10.15
N VAL A 530 -20.41 -6.80 9.38
CA VAL A 530 -21.37 -5.95 8.67
C VAL A 530 -22.23 -5.25 9.73
N LEU A 531 -22.18 -3.93 9.77
CA LEU A 531 -22.92 -3.10 10.71
C LEU A 531 -24.25 -2.61 10.13
N SER A 532 -24.46 -2.69 8.82
CA SER A 532 -25.75 -2.39 8.23
C SER A 532 -26.10 -3.26 7.03
N GLN A 533 -27.40 -3.45 6.83
CA GLN A 533 -27.96 -4.13 5.66
C GLN A 533 -28.85 -3.13 4.93
N CYS A 534 -28.51 -2.86 3.67
CA CYS A 534 -29.29 -1.97 2.81
C CYS A 534 -30.07 -2.77 1.76
N SER A 535 -31.21 -2.23 1.36
CA SER A 535 -32.07 -2.78 0.31
C SER A 535 -32.74 -1.66 -0.48
N THR A 536 -33.18 -1.97 -1.69
CA THR A 536 -33.84 -1.01 -2.59
C THR A 536 -35.28 -1.39 -2.86
N GLY A 537 -36.17 -0.41 -2.77
CA GLY A 537 -37.49 -0.42 -3.41
C GLY A 537 -37.43 0.32 -4.75
N GLU A 538 -38.58 0.50 -5.42
CA GLU A 538 -38.62 1.24 -6.70
C GLU A 538 -38.14 2.69 -6.55
N GLU A 539 -38.54 3.41 -5.50
CA GLU A 539 -38.11 4.80 -5.21
C GLU A 539 -37.63 4.95 -3.75
N GLU A 540 -37.09 3.88 -3.17
CA GLU A 540 -36.71 3.82 -1.76
C GLU A 540 -35.35 3.15 -1.56
N VAL A 541 -34.59 3.67 -0.59
CA VAL A 541 -33.39 3.04 -0.03
C VAL A 541 -33.63 2.81 1.45
N ILE A 542 -33.55 1.56 1.89
CA ILE A 542 -33.78 1.17 3.29
C ILE A 542 -32.47 0.62 3.83
N CYS A 543 -31.89 1.29 4.83
CA CYS A 543 -30.65 0.86 5.50
C CYS A 543 -30.93 0.60 6.98
N LYS A 544 -30.72 -0.64 7.40
CA LYS A 544 -30.93 -1.09 8.77
C LYS A 544 -29.59 -1.36 9.43
N TYR A 545 -29.37 -0.79 10.62
CA TYR A 545 -28.25 -1.17 11.47
C TYR A 545 -28.46 -2.61 11.99
N VAL A 546 -27.44 -3.45 11.86
CA VAL A 546 -27.42 -4.85 12.30
C VAL A 546 -26.18 -5.18 13.16
N GLY A 547 -25.41 -4.15 13.53
CA GLY A 547 -24.25 -4.30 14.40
C GLY A 547 -24.62 -4.65 15.85
N PRO A 548 -23.61 -4.93 16.69
CA PRO A 548 -23.85 -5.21 18.10
C PRO A 548 -24.56 -4.03 18.79
N PRO A 549 -25.45 -4.30 19.76
CA PRO A 549 -26.14 -3.25 20.49
C PRO A 549 -25.11 -2.38 21.23
N THR A 550 -25.24 -1.07 21.05
CA THR A 550 -24.43 -0.10 21.80
C THR A 550 -25.12 0.16 23.13
N ASP A 551 -24.45 -0.14 24.25
CA ASP A 551 -24.94 0.22 25.58
C ASP A 551 -25.06 1.75 25.65
N ASN A 552 -26.29 2.24 25.85
CA ASN A 552 -26.62 3.66 25.99
C ASN A 552 -26.06 4.28 27.27
#